data_AF-A0ABD2KN87-F1
#
_entry.id   AF-A0ABD2KN87-F1
#
_cell.length_a   1.000
_cell.length_b   1.000
_cell.length_c   1.000
_cell.angle_alpha   90.00
_cell.angle_beta   90.00
_cell.angle_gamma   90.00
#
_symmetry.space_group_name_H-M   'P 1'
#
loop_
_entity.id
_entity.type
_entity.pdbx_description
1 polymer ?
#
loop_
_entity_poly.entity_id
_entity_poly.type
_entity_poly.pdbx_seq_one_letter_code
_entity_poly.pdbx_strand_id
1 'polypeptide(L)'
;MAEEAIIRKLVADGDGTGDDRRIVQLFQLIIMLSKSNSDTKSITNKILINLDQIELSFQKQAQISAITEIEIANYEQLCTEIDEMITQNNSKMDAVKRELAEAKQIRKNRQEYDALAKLIKEKPSRVETSKRLKLLQDELEEAYAKQKMLEQRLIEKRKNMYTLAVLLDNLEEMNKEAEDVPMSEGDDASPAGAVPSSSAGSLK
;
A
#
# COMPACT_ATOMS: atom_id res chain seq x y z
N MET A 1 59.75 16.19 0.63
CA MET A 1 61.09 16.42 0.01
C MET A 1 61.05 16.60 -1.50
N ALA A 2 60.62 15.61 -2.31
CA ALA A 2 60.58 15.79 -3.77
C ALA A 2 59.50 16.79 -4.24
N GLU A 3 58.27 16.69 -3.73
CA GLU A 3 57.21 17.67 -4.00
C GLU A 3 57.57 19.07 -3.52
N GLU A 4 58.13 19.22 -2.31
CA GLU A 4 58.60 20.53 -1.82
C GLU A 4 59.73 21.11 -2.66
N ALA A 5 60.62 20.29 -3.21
CA ALA A 5 61.68 20.74 -4.10
C ALA A 5 61.11 21.17 -5.45
N ILE A 6 60.10 20.47 -5.95
CA ILE A 6 59.37 20.83 -7.18
C ILE A 6 58.58 22.12 -6.97
N ILE A 7 57.86 22.26 -5.85
CA ILE A 7 57.13 23.48 -5.48
C ILE A 7 58.10 24.65 -5.31
N ARG A 8 59.22 24.48 -4.59
CA ARG A 8 60.24 25.54 -4.47
C ARG A 8 60.88 25.90 -5.80
N LYS A 9 61.09 24.92 -6.69
CA LYS A 9 61.62 25.18 -8.04
C LYS A 9 60.58 25.89 -8.91
N LEU A 10 59.31 25.48 -8.86
CA LEU A 10 58.21 26.17 -9.54
C LEU A 10 58.00 27.59 -9.01
N VAL A 11 58.16 27.82 -7.71
CA VAL A 11 58.07 29.15 -7.10
C VAL A 11 59.29 30.01 -7.46
N ALA A 12 60.49 29.41 -7.56
CA ALA A 12 61.69 30.12 -7.99
C ALA A 12 61.71 30.46 -9.49
N ASP A 13 61.27 29.52 -10.34
CA ASP A 13 61.21 29.68 -11.80
C ASP A 13 59.92 30.39 -12.27
N GLY A 14 58.84 30.31 -11.48
CA GLY A 14 57.53 30.88 -11.80
C GLY A 14 57.42 32.39 -11.64
N ASP A 15 58.42 33.01 -11.02
CA ASP A 15 58.46 34.45 -10.72
C ASP A 15 59.63 35.15 -11.45
N GLY A 16 59.81 34.85 -12.74
CA GLY A 16 60.59 35.69 -13.66
C GLY A 16 62.09 35.86 -13.40
N THR A 17 62.66 35.26 -12.35
CA THR A 17 64.06 35.50 -11.95
C THR A 17 65.08 35.09 -13.02
N GLY A 18 64.72 34.15 -13.90
CA GLY A 18 65.55 33.74 -15.04
C GLY A 18 65.58 34.76 -16.18
N ASP A 19 64.48 35.48 -16.41
CA ASP A 19 64.37 36.49 -17.46
C ASP A 19 64.89 37.84 -16.95
N ASP A 20 64.59 38.21 -15.71
CA ASP A 20 65.19 39.38 -15.04
C ASP A 20 66.72 39.27 -15.01
N ARG A 21 67.26 38.09 -14.68
CA ARG A 21 68.71 37.85 -14.70
C ARG A 21 69.29 37.98 -16.12
N ARG A 22 68.58 37.51 -17.15
CA ARG A 22 69.00 37.66 -18.56
C ARG A 22 68.97 39.11 -19.00
N ILE A 23 67.95 39.88 -18.61
CA ILE A 23 67.85 41.32 -18.86
C ILE A 23 68.99 42.08 -18.17
N VAL A 24 69.27 41.77 -16.90
CA VAL A 24 70.40 42.36 -16.16
C VAL A 24 71.74 42.04 -16.84
N GLN A 25 71.93 40.82 -17.33
CA GLN A 25 73.13 40.42 -18.08
C GLN A 25 73.25 41.16 -19.42
N LEU A 26 72.15 41.34 -20.14
CA LEU A 26 72.10 42.14 -21.36
C LEU A 26 72.54 43.59 -21.10
N PHE A 27 72.00 44.22 -20.04
CA PHE A 27 72.40 45.57 -19.63
C PHE A 27 73.89 45.66 -19.28
N GLN A 28 74.44 44.67 -18.57
CA GLN A 28 75.88 44.63 -18.26
C GLN A 28 76.74 44.51 -19.54
N LEU A 29 76.33 43.69 -20.51
CA LEU A 29 77.02 43.54 -21.79
C LEU A 29 76.99 44.84 -22.61
N ILE A 30 75.88 45.56 -22.62
CA ILE A 30 75.74 46.87 -23.30
C ILE A 30 76.67 47.92 -22.67
N ILE A 31 76.73 47.98 -21.34
CA ILE A 31 77.64 48.89 -20.61
C ILE A 31 79.11 48.52 -20.86
N MET A 32 79.43 47.23 -21.00
CA MET A 32 80.79 46.80 -21.36
C MET A 32 81.15 47.16 -22.80
N LEU A 33 80.19 47.06 -23.73
CA LEU A 33 80.39 47.48 -25.12
C LEU A 33 80.70 48.98 -25.21
N SER A 34 80.06 49.81 -24.38
CA SER A 34 80.29 51.27 -24.37
C SER A 34 81.63 51.70 -23.77
N LYS A 35 82.34 50.80 -23.06
CA LYS A 35 83.61 51.09 -22.36
C LYS A 35 84.85 50.46 -23.04
N SER A 36 84.68 49.60 -24.04
CA SER A 36 85.73 48.74 -24.61
C SER A 36 86.29 49.26 -25.94
N ASN A 37 87.63 49.30 -26.08
CA ASN A 37 88.34 49.68 -27.31
C ASN A 37 88.92 48.50 -28.12
N SER A 38 88.81 47.23 -27.70
CA SER A 38 89.50 46.14 -28.42
C SER A 38 88.82 44.77 -28.53
N ASP A 39 87.51 44.62 -28.28
CA ASP A 39 86.83 43.34 -28.57
C ASP A 39 85.32 43.46 -28.84
N THR A 40 84.95 44.51 -29.58
CA THR A 40 83.55 44.90 -29.83
C THR A 40 82.72 43.77 -30.45
N LYS A 41 83.24 43.08 -31.48
CA LYS A 41 82.51 42.02 -32.21
C LYS A 41 82.06 40.85 -31.34
N SER A 42 82.91 40.41 -30.41
CA SER A 42 82.59 39.30 -29.49
C SER A 42 81.48 39.69 -28.52
N ILE A 43 81.52 40.92 -28.00
CA ILE A 43 80.50 41.45 -27.09
C ILE A 43 79.19 41.67 -27.84
N THR A 44 79.21 42.21 -29.06
CA THR A 44 78.02 42.41 -29.89
C THR A 44 77.32 41.08 -30.21
N ASN A 45 78.07 40.02 -30.53
CA ASN A 45 77.49 38.68 -30.75
C ASN A 45 76.82 38.13 -29.48
N LYS A 46 77.41 38.34 -28.30
CA LYS A 46 76.80 37.92 -27.02
C LYS A 46 75.52 38.71 -26.71
N ILE A 47 75.47 39.99 -27.07
CA ILE A 47 74.27 40.83 -26.93
C ILE A 47 73.16 40.31 -27.83
N LEU A 48 73.46 40.02 -29.11
CA LEU A 48 72.47 39.47 -30.05
C LEU A 48 71.89 38.15 -29.56
N ILE A 49 72.72 37.20 -29.11
CA ILE A 49 72.26 35.92 -28.58
C ILE A 49 71.35 36.11 -27.35
N ASN A 50 71.68 37.05 -26.44
CA ASN A 50 70.84 37.32 -25.27
C ASN A 50 69.51 37.98 -25.68
N LEU A 51 69.54 38.86 -26.68
CA LEU A 51 68.33 39.51 -27.20
C LEU A 51 67.39 38.47 -27.82
N ASP A 52 67.90 37.58 -28.68
CA ASP A 52 67.12 36.49 -29.28
C ASP A 52 66.47 35.59 -28.21
N GLN A 53 67.21 35.28 -27.13
CA GLN A 53 66.69 34.47 -26.03
C GLN A 53 65.60 35.17 -25.23
N ILE A 54 65.71 36.49 -25.02
CA ILE A 54 64.69 37.29 -24.34
C ILE A 54 63.44 37.40 -25.23
N GLU A 55 63.61 37.65 -26.53
CA GLU A 55 62.51 37.71 -27.48
C GLU A 55 61.73 36.39 -27.55
N LEU A 56 62.45 35.26 -27.61
CA LEU A 56 61.82 33.94 -27.59
C LEU A 56 61.06 33.68 -26.27
N SER A 57 61.62 34.09 -25.13
CA SER A 57 60.95 33.96 -23.83
C SER A 57 59.66 34.77 -23.78
N PHE A 58 59.70 36.01 -24.30
CA PHE A 58 58.54 36.88 -24.36
C PHE A 58 57.43 36.32 -25.26
N GLN A 59 57.78 35.83 -26.45
CA GLN A 59 56.81 35.18 -27.36
C GLN A 59 56.18 33.95 -26.72
N LYS A 60 56.99 33.13 -26.03
CA LYS A 60 56.49 31.97 -25.29
C LYS A 60 55.52 32.39 -24.18
N GLN A 61 55.84 33.44 -23.41
CA GLN A 61 54.98 33.91 -22.33
C GLN A 61 53.64 34.44 -22.86
N ALA A 62 53.65 35.16 -23.99
CA ALA A 62 52.43 35.62 -24.65
C ALA A 62 51.53 34.44 -25.08
N GLN A 63 52.13 33.38 -25.64
CA GLN A 63 51.38 32.17 -26.01
C GLN A 63 50.83 31.43 -24.79
N ILE A 64 51.62 31.30 -23.72
CA ILE A 64 51.16 30.70 -22.46
C ILE A 64 49.97 31.48 -21.91
N SER A 65 50.05 32.82 -21.86
CA SER A 65 48.95 33.68 -21.41
C SER A 65 47.67 33.42 -22.20
N ALA A 66 47.77 33.42 -23.54
CA ALA A 66 46.62 33.17 -24.42
C ALA A 66 46.01 31.77 -24.20
N ILE A 67 46.85 30.74 -24.02
CA ILE A 67 46.36 29.38 -23.74
C ILE A 67 45.72 29.31 -22.35
N THR A 68 46.31 29.94 -21.33
CA THR A 68 45.73 29.95 -19.98
C THR A 68 44.38 30.66 -19.92
N GLU A 69 44.18 31.72 -20.69
CA GLU A 69 42.88 32.38 -20.80
C GLU A 69 41.81 31.45 -21.39
N ILE A 70 42.16 30.70 -22.45
CA ILE A 70 41.28 29.69 -23.03
C ILE A 70 41.00 28.56 -22.03
N GLU A 71 42.03 28.11 -21.30
CA GLU A 71 41.89 27.05 -20.31
C GLU A 71 40.98 27.46 -19.16
N ILE A 72 41.11 28.69 -18.65
CA ILE A 72 40.21 29.26 -17.64
C ILE A 72 38.76 29.25 -18.14
N ALA A 73 38.50 29.73 -19.36
CA ALA A 73 37.16 29.73 -19.93
C ALA A 73 36.58 28.31 -20.06
N ASN A 74 37.40 27.33 -20.45
CA ASN A 74 36.99 25.93 -20.51
C ASN A 74 36.66 25.36 -19.13
N TYR A 75 37.44 25.69 -18.09
CA TYR A 75 37.13 25.26 -16.72
C TYR A 75 35.86 25.92 -16.18
N GLU A 76 35.62 27.19 -16.49
CA GLU A 76 34.36 27.86 -16.14
C GLU A 76 33.17 27.17 -16.79
N GLN A 77 33.25 26.85 -18.08
CA GLN A 77 32.21 26.10 -18.77
C GLN A 77 32.00 24.72 -18.13
N LEU A 78 33.07 23.99 -17.85
CA LEU A 78 32.98 22.66 -17.21
C LEU A 78 32.32 22.74 -15.84
N CYS A 79 32.62 23.76 -15.04
CA CYS A 79 31.96 23.99 -13.76
C CYS A 79 30.44 24.20 -13.94
N THR A 80 30.03 25.01 -14.92
CA THR A 80 28.60 25.22 -15.20
C THR A 80 27.90 23.94 -15.64
N GLU A 81 28.53 23.13 -16.49
CA GLU A 81 27.99 21.84 -16.91
C GLU A 81 27.84 20.86 -15.75
N ILE A 82 28.81 20.83 -14.83
CA ILE A 82 28.74 20.02 -13.61
C ILE A 82 27.59 20.48 -12.71
N ASP A 83 27.42 21.79 -12.51
CA ASP A 83 26.32 22.34 -11.72
C ASP A 83 24.94 22.01 -12.33
N GLU A 84 24.81 22.10 -13.65
CA GLU A 84 23.61 21.67 -14.37
C GLU A 84 23.35 20.16 -14.18
N MET A 85 24.37 19.32 -14.29
CA MET A 85 24.21 17.89 -14.03
C MET A 85 23.80 17.58 -12.59
N ILE A 86 24.35 18.31 -11.61
CA ILE A 86 23.98 18.17 -10.20
C ILE A 86 22.52 18.54 -9.98
N THR A 87 22.06 19.68 -10.54
CA THR A 87 20.67 20.12 -10.40
C THR A 87 19.70 19.13 -11.06
N GLN A 88 20.03 18.63 -12.26
CA GLN A 88 19.24 17.60 -12.94
C GLN A 88 19.17 16.29 -12.13
N ASN A 89 20.30 15.84 -11.57
CA ASN A 89 20.33 14.62 -10.76
C ASN A 89 19.56 14.77 -9.46
N ASN A 90 19.62 15.94 -8.81
CA ASN A 90 18.79 16.23 -7.65
C ASN A 90 17.29 16.19 -7.99
N SER A 91 16.89 16.77 -9.12
CA SER A 91 15.50 16.68 -9.59
C SER A 91 15.05 15.23 -9.85
N LYS A 92 15.89 14.42 -10.51
CA LYS A 92 15.63 12.98 -10.71
C LYS A 92 15.53 12.23 -9.38
N MET A 93 16.42 12.52 -8.43
CA MET A 93 16.39 11.91 -7.10
C MET A 93 15.08 12.22 -6.36
N ASP A 94 14.58 13.45 -6.45
CA ASP A 94 13.33 13.83 -5.81
C ASP A 94 12.10 13.23 -6.51
N ALA A 95 12.15 13.01 -7.83
CA ALA A 95 11.15 12.22 -8.53
C ALA A 95 11.11 10.77 -8.04
N VAL A 96 12.27 10.11 -7.97
CA VAL A 96 12.38 8.72 -7.50
C VAL A 96 11.94 8.59 -6.03
N LYS A 97 12.23 9.58 -5.17
CA LYS A 97 11.72 9.58 -3.78
C LYS A 97 10.19 9.61 -3.71
N ARG A 98 9.54 10.40 -4.58
CA ARG A 98 8.06 10.46 -4.67
C ARG A 98 7.49 9.12 -5.12
N GLU A 99 8.03 8.56 -6.19
CA GLU A 99 7.62 7.23 -6.69
C GLU A 99 7.80 6.14 -5.62
N LEU A 100 8.90 6.19 -4.87
CA LEU A 100 9.14 5.25 -3.77
C LEU A 100 8.10 5.40 -2.65
N ALA A 101 7.71 6.63 -2.32
CA ALA A 101 6.67 6.89 -1.31
C ALA A 101 5.31 6.34 -1.76
N GLU A 102 4.94 6.57 -3.02
CA GLU A 102 3.72 6.02 -3.63
C GLU A 102 3.73 4.49 -3.65
N ALA A 103 4.84 3.88 -4.07
CA ALA A 103 4.99 2.43 -4.09
C ALA A 103 4.89 1.82 -2.68
N LYS A 104 5.46 2.48 -1.65
CA LYS A 104 5.30 2.07 -0.25
C LYS A 104 3.85 2.15 0.21
N GLN A 105 3.13 3.21 -0.18
CA GLN A 105 1.72 3.34 0.16
C GLN A 105 0.87 2.24 -0.50
N ILE A 106 1.10 1.96 -1.77
CA ILE A 106 0.41 0.87 -2.49
C ILE A 106 0.69 -0.48 -1.81
N ARG A 107 1.94 -0.73 -1.41
CA ARG A 107 2.31 -1.95 -0.67
C ARG A 107 1.56 -2.05 0.66
N LYS A 108 1.47 -0.95 1.42
CA LYS A 108 0.74 -0.91 2.69
C LYS A 108 -0.75 -1.21 2.48
N ASN A 109 -1.37 -0.53 1.52
CA ASN A 109 -2.78 -0.75 1.17
C ASN A 109 -3.03 -2.22 0.77
N ARG A 110 -2.13 -2.81 -0.03
CA ARG A 110 -2.22 -4.22 -0.42
C ARG A 110 -2.16 -5.17 0.77
N GLN A 111 -1.28 -4.91 1.74
CA GLN A 111 -1.19 -5.70 2.96
C GLN A 111 -2.46 -5.60 3.81
N GLU A 112 -3.05 -4.41 3.91
CA GLU A 112 -4.33 -4.20 4.60
C GLU A 112 -5.48 -4.94 3.90
N TYR A 113 -5.55 -4.88 2.57
CA TYR A 113 -6.53 -5.66 1.80
C TYR A 113 -6.35 -7.16 1.96
N ASP A 114 -5.11 -7.66 1.93
CA ASP A 114 -4.81 -9.08 2.13
C ASP A 114 -5.21 -9.53 3.55
N ALA A 115 -4.98 -8.70 4.57
CA ALA A 115 -5.39 -8.98 5.94
C ALA A 115 -6.93 -9.03 6.08
N LEU A 116 -7.64 -8.05 5.52
CA LEU A 116 -9.10 -8.04 5.50
C LEU A 116 -9.67 -9.22 4.72
N ALA A 117 -9.07 -9.57 3.58
CA ALA A 117 -9.49 -10.72 2.78
C ALA A 117 -9.32 -12.04 3.54
N LYS A 118 -8.26 -12.20 4.34
CA LYS A 118 -8.10 -13.37 5.23
C LYS A 118 -9.21 -13.42 6.28
N LEU A 119 -9.50 -12.31 6.94
CA LEU A 119 -10.57 -12.23 7.94
C LEU A 119 -11.96 -12.54 7.33
N ILE A 120 -12.22 -12.07 6.11
CA ILE A 120 -13.47 -12.36 5.39
C ILE A 120 -13.56 -13.85 5.04
N LYS A 121 -12.45 -14.50 4.66
CA LYS A 121 -12.43 -15.94 4.34
C LYS A 121 -12.71 -16.83 5.54
N GLU A 122 -12.44 -16.38 6.77
CA GLU A 122 -12.82 -17.12 7.98
C GLU A 122 -14.34 -17.14 8.22
N LYS A 123 -15.08 -16.19 7.63
CA LYS A 123 -16.54 -16.14 7.74
C LYS A 123 -17.18 -17.05 6.68
N PRO A 124 -18.33 -17.69 7.00
CA PRO A 124 -19.01 -18.57 6.06
C PRO A 124 -19.46 -17.81 4.81
N SER A 125 -19.51 -18.52 3.68
CA SER A 125 -19.90 -17.92 2.40
C SER A 125 -21.28 -17.28 2.49
N ARG A 126 -21.40 -16.07 1.94
CA ARG A 126 -22.67 -15.33 1.89
C ARG A 126 -23.79 -16.15 1.23
N VAL A 127 -23.45 -16.97 0.24
CA VAL A 127 -24.44 -17.80 -0.47
C VAL A 127 -24.95 -18.91 0.43
N GLU A 128 -24.06 -19.56 1.19
CA GLU A 128 -24.41 -20.64 2.11
C GLU A 128 -25.24 -20.13 3.28
N THR A 129 -24.86 -19.01 3.88
CA THR A 129 -25.63 -18.38 4.97
C THR A 129 -27.01 -17.92 4.48
N SER A 130 -27.11 -17.37 3.27
CA SER A 130 -28.40 -16.99 2.68
C SER A 130 -29.30 -18.20 2.43
N LYS A 131 -28.75 -19.33 1.97
CA LYS A 131 -29.52 -20.58 1.82
C LYS A 131 -30.01 -21.09 3.17
N ARG A 132 -29.13 -21.11 4.19
CA ARG A 132 -29.49 -21.54 5.54
C ARG A 132 -30.56 -20.65 6.17
N LEU A 133 -30.50 -19.34 5.93
CA LEU A 133 -31.54 -18.40 6.38
C LEU A 133 -32.89 -18.70 5.75
N LYS A 134 -32.94 -18.99 4.44
CA LYS A 134 -34.19 -19.37 3.77
C LYS A 134 -34.77 -20.65 4.34
N LEU A 135 -33.96 -21.69 4.52
CA LEU A 135 -34.41 -22.95 5.11
C LEU A 135 -34.97 -22.75 6.53
N LEU A 136 -34.27 -21.99 7.38
CA LEU A 136 -34.76 -21.68 8.72
C LEU A 136 -36.05 -20.86 8.71
N GLN A 137 -36.22 -19.98 7.71
CA GLN A 137 -37.44 -19.21 7.55
C GLN A 137 -38.62 -20.11 7.14
N ASP A 138 -38.41 -21.03 6.19
CA ASP A 138 -39.42 -22.01 5.77
C ASP A 138 -39.81 -22.93 6.96
N GLU A 139 -38.82 -23.42 7.73
CA GLU A 139 -39.06 -24.23 8.94
C GLU A 139 -39.86 -23.46 10.01
N LEU A 140 -39.56 -22.16 10.18
CA LEU A 140 -40.29 -21.29 11.11
C LEU A 140 -41.75 -21.12 10.66
N GLU A 141 -41.98 -20.87 9.37
CA GLU A 141 -43.32 -20.73 8.80
C GLU A 141 -44.14 -22.02 8.97
N GLU A 142 -43.52 -23.19 8.73
CA GLU A 142 -44.15 -24.48 8.99
C GLU A 142 -44.49 -24.68 10.47
N ALA A 143 -43.58 -24.31 11.38
CA ALA A 143 -43.81 -24.44 12.82
C ALA A 143 -44.96 -23.53 13.28
N TYR A 144 -45.03 -22.29 12.78
CA TYR A 144 -46.15 -21.38 13.02
C TYR A 144 -47.47 -21.94 12.49
N ALA A 145 -47.46 -22.53 11.29
CA ALA A 145 -48.66 -23.17 10.73
C ALA A 145 -49.13 -24.36 11.59
N LYS A 146 -48.20 -25.22 12.03
CA LYS A 146 -48.49 -26.35 12.92
C LYS A 146 -49.03 -25.88 14.28
N GLN A 147 -48.42 -24.86 14.86
CA GLN A 147 -48.89 -24.25 16.11
C GLN A 147 -50.33 -23.75 15.96
N LYS A 148 -50.62 -22.98 14.90
CA LYS A 148 -51.96 -22.45 14.63
C LYS A 148 -53.00 -23.56 14.47
N MET A 149 -52.65 -24.65 13.78
CA MET A 149 -53.52 -25.82 13.63
C MET A 149 -53.79 -26.52 14.96
N LEU A 150 -52.77 -26.67 15.82
CA LEU A 150 -52.93 -27.27 17.13
C LEU A 150 -53.77 -26.40 18.07
N GLU A 151 -53.57 -25.07 18.05
CA GLU A 151 -54.39 -24.12 18.80
C GLU A 151 -55.86 -24.20 18.38
N GLN A 152 -56.16 -24.29 17.08
CA GLN A 152 -57.52 -24.49 16.58
C GLN A 152 -58.13 -25.80 17.09
N ARG A 153 -57.40 -26.92 16.99
CA ARG A 153 -57.87 -28.21 17.53
C ARG A 153 -58.09 -28.16 19.04
N LEU A 154 -57.25 -27.45 19.78
CA LEU A 154 -57.39 -27.29 21.23
C LEU A 154 -58.68 -26.51 21.55
N ILE A 155 -58.96 -25.43 20.82
CA ILE A 155 -60.20 -24.66 20.94
C ILE A 155 -61.43 -25.55 20.65
N GLU A 156 -61.39 -26.35 19.58
CA GLU A 156 -62.46 -27.31 19.26
C GLU A 156 -62.67 -28.33 20.39
N LYS A 157 -61.59 -28.90 20.93
CA LYS A 157 -61.68 -29.83 22.06
C LYS A 157 -62.25 -29.16 23.32
N ARG A 158 -61.89 -27.91 23.62
CA ARG A 158 -62.51 -27.14 24.71
C ARG A 158 -64.00 -26.92 24.47
N LYS A 159 -64.41 -26.58 23.25
CA LYS A 159 -65.83 -26.44 22.88
C LYS A 159 -66.60 -27.76 23.03
N ASN A 160 -66.01 -28.87 22.59
CA ASN A 160 -66.59 -30.21 22.74
C ASN A 160 -66.73 -30.60 24.22
N MET A 161 -65.73 -30.27 25.05
CA MET A 161 -65.80 -30.54 26.48
C MET A 161 -66.87 -29.68 27.18
N TYR A 162 -66.98 -28.40 26.80
CA TYR A 162 -68.02 -27.50 27.31
C TYR A 162 -69.42 -27.97 26.92
N THR A 163 -69.62 -28.40 25.68
CA THR A 163 -70.91 -28.97 25.24
C THR A 163 -71.23 -30.27 25.97
N LEU A 164 -70.26 -31.14 26.21
CA LEU A 164 -70.46 -32.33 27.07
C LEU A 164 -70.83 -31.96 28.51
N ALA A 165 -70.20 -30.94 29.10
CA ALA A 165 -70.55 -30.45 30.44
C ALA A 165 -72.00 -29.94 30.49
N VAL A 166 -72.42 -29.13 29.51
CA VAL A 166 -73.82 -28.66 29.42
C VAL A 166 -74.80 -29.82 29.23
N LEU A 167 -74.45 -30.82 28.41
CA LEU A 167 -75.28 -32.02 28.25
C LEU A 167 -75.40 -32.82 29.55
N LEU A 168 -74.30 -32.95 30.31
CA LEU A 168 -74.32 -33.57 31.64
C LEU A 168 -75.21 -32.78 32.60
N ASP A 169 -75.08 -31.46 32.67
CA ASP A 169 -75.92 -30.59 33.50
C ASP A 169 -77.41 -30.76 33.13
N ASN A 170 -77.74 -30.78 31.83
CA ASN A 170 -79.11 -31.02 31.35
C ASN A 170 -79.61 -32.43 31.71
N LEU A 171 -78.75 -33.46 31.64
CA LEU A 171 -79.12 -34.81 32.08
C LEU A 171 -79.34 -34.87 33.58
N GLU A 172 -78.54 -34.17 34.38
CA GLU A 172 -78.75 -34.03 35.83
C GLU A 172 -80.07 -33.31 36.16
N GLU A 173 -80.41 -32.28 35.39
CA GLU A 173 -81.72 -31.60 35.49
C GLU A 173 -82.87 -32.54 35.12
N MET A 174 -82.79 -33.26 33.99
CA MET A 174 -83.81 -34.27 33.64
C MET A 174 -83.92 -35.39 34.67
N ASN A 175 -82.81 -35.81 35.30
CA ASN A 175 -82.83 -36.84 36.33
C ASN A 175 -83.51 -36.32 37.61
N LYS A 176 -83.34 -35.04 37.96
CA LYS A 176 -84.08 -34.38 39.04
C LYS A 176 -85.57 -34.24 38.70
N GLU A 177 -85.91 -33.91 37.46
CA GLU A 177 -87.30 -33.84 37.00
C GLU A 177 -87.99 -35.23 36.97
N ALA A 178 -87.23 -36.30 36.72
CA ALA A 178 -87.73 -37.69 36.76
C ALA A 178 -87.96 -38.21 38.19
N GLU A 179 -87.28 -37.68 39.20
CA GLU A 179 -87.53 -38.01 40.62
C GLU A 179 -88.79 -37.31 41.20
N ASP A 180 -89.33 -36.28 40.52
CA ASP A 180 -90.46 -35.46 40.99
C ASP A 180 -91.85 -35.83 40.40
N VAL A 181 -92.01 -37.02 39.79
CA VAL A 181 -93.32 -37.50 39.28
C VAL A 181 -93.93 -38.58 40.21
N PRO A 182 -95.16 -38.38 40.77
CA PRO A 182 -95.81 -39.36 41.63
C PRO A 182 -96.52 -40.48 40.86
N MET A 183 -96.29 -41.70 41.36
CA MET A 183 -96.87 -43.04 41.12
C MET A 183 -98.22 -43.18 40.35
N SER A 184 -98.29 -44.17 39.45
CA SER A 184 -99.50 -44.98 39.22
C SER A 184 -99.16 -46.40 38.76
N GLU A 185 -99.74 -47.37 39.46
CA GLU A 185 -99.67 -48.84 39.27
C GLU A 185 -100.36 -49.32 37.98
N GLY A 186 -100.04 -50.55 37.53
CA GLY A 186 -100.81 -51.27 36.51
C GLY A 186 -100.16 -52.51 35.88
N ASP A 187 -100.29 -53.65 36.58
CA ASP A 187 -100.36 -55.07 36.16
C ASP A 187 -99.70 -55.61 34.85
N ASP A 188 -98.81 -56.56 35.09
CA ASP A 188 -98.90 -58.00 34.75
C ASP A 188 -99.32 -58.43 33.32
N ALA A 189 -98.37 -59.00 32.56
CA ALA A 189 -98.53 -60.30 31.91
C ALA A 189 -97.22 -60.75 31.22
N SER A 190 -96.72 -61.91 31.65
CA SER A 190 -95.65 -62.68 31.00
C SER A 190 -95.91 -62.95 29.50
N PRO A 191 -94.86 -63.34 28.76
CA PRO A 191 -94.90 -64.71 28.27
C PRO A 191 -93.59 -65.47 28.52
N ALA A 192 -93.76 -66.64 29.13
CA ALA A 192 -92.76 -67.68 29.19
C ALA A 192 -92.63 -68.38 27.82
N GLY A 193 -91.38 -68.51 27.36
CA GLY A 193 -90.86 -69.64 26.58
C GLY A 193 -91.32 -69.80 25.13
N ALA A 194 -90.36 -69.87 24.19
CA ALA A 194 -89.83 -71.15 23.74
C ALA A 194 -88.90 -71.02 22.49
N VAL A 195 -87.60 -71.32 22.73
CA VAL A 195 -86.64 -72.07 21.87
C VAL A 195 -86.06 -71.43 20.57
N PRO A 196 -84.98 -71.99 19.95
CA PRO A 196 -83.66 -71.35 19.92
C PRO A 196 -83.11 -71.17 18.48
N SER A 197 -81.98 -70.50 18.31
CA SER A 197 -80.97 -71.00 17.36
C SER A 197 -79.59 -70.46 17.69
N SER A 198 -78.67 -71.40 17.82
CA SER A 198 -77.25 -71.25 18.04
C SER A 198 -76.52 -70.76 16.78
N SER A 199 -75.48 -69.98 17.03
CA SER A 199 -74.16 -70.07 16.40
C SER A 199 -74.07 -70.08 14.86
N ALA A 200 -73.38 -69.08 14.32
CA ALA A 200 -72.00 -69.21 13.83
C ALA A 200 -71.78 -68.28 12.63
N GLY A 201 -70.65 -67.58 12.61
CA GLY A 201 -70.17 -66.96 11.39
C GLY A 201 -69.44 -65.65 11.60
N SER A 202 -68.25 -65.72 12.20
CA SER A 202 -67.16 -64.80 11.85
C SER A 202 -67.02 -64.73 10.34
N LEU A 203 -66.65 -63.55 9.80
CA LEU A 203 -65.55 -63.41 8.85
C LEU A 203 -65.37 -61.94 8.42
N LYS A 204 -64.12 -61.51 8.58
CA LYS A 204 -63.42 -60.32 8.04
C LYS A 204 -63.63 -58.98 8.72
#